data_AF-A0AA35R3Z4-F1
#
_entry.id   AF-A0AA35R3Z4-F1
#
_cell.length_a   1.000
_cell.length_b   1.000
_cell.length_c   1.000
_cell.angle_alpha   90.00
_cell.angle_beta   90.00
_cell.angle_gamma   90.00
#
_symmetry.space_group_name_H-M   'P 1'
#
loop_
_entity.id
_entity.type
_entity.pdbx_description
1 polymer ?
#
loop_
_entity_poly.entity_id
_entity_poly.type
_entity_poly.pdbx_seq_one_letter_code
_entity_poly.pdbx_strand_id
1 'polypeptide(L)'
;MVSPKRVGVSIVLNLTSAISIVFLNKLIYVRYGFPSMTLTLVHFLTTSLGLFLCAKLDVFSPKSLSLLKVLPLSISFCGFVVFTNLSLQFNTVGTYQLAKAMTTPVIMTIQALFYGKNTSLRVKLSTIPVIFGIFLNSYYDVHFNFLGTLFAGLGVLVTSTYQILVGTKQTEFQVNSMQLLYYQAPLSSLILLCVVPFFEPVLSLPWQLSFEALGMVLVSGLVAFMVNLSIFWIIGKTSPLTYVH
;
A
#
# COMPACT_ATOMS: atom_id res chain seq x y z
N MET A 1 -1.25 14.25 28.66
CA MET A 1 -2.17 13.13 28.34
C MET A 1 -3.06 13.51 27.17
N VAL A 2 -3.01 12.78 26.05
CA VAL A 2 -3.90 13.00 24.91
C VAL A 2 -5.31 12.52 25.29
N SER A 3 -6.32 13.37 25.07
CA SER A 3 -7.72 13.03 25.37
C SER A 3 -8.16 11.76 24.62
N PRO A 4 -8.74 10.75 25.30
CA PRO A 4 -9.26 9.52 24.67
C PRO A 4 -10.25 9.81 23.54
N LYS A 5 -11.03 10.90 23.67
CA LYS A 5 -11.99 11.35 22.65
C LYS A 5 -11.29 11.70 21.33
N ARG A 6 -10.08 12.29 21.37
CA ARG A 6 -9.32 12.68 20.17
C ARG A 6 -8.68 11.49 19.44
N VAL A 7 -8.40 10.40 20.15
CA VAL A 7 -7.94 9.14 19.54
C VAL A 7 -9.10 8.42 18.88
N GLY A 8 -10.25 8.34 19.57
CA GLY A 8 -11.49 7.77 19.01
C GLY A 8 -11.91 8.42 17.68
N VAL A 9 -11.89 9.76 17.61
CA VAL A 9 -12.17 10.49 16.36
C VAL A 9 -11.19 10.12 15.24
N SER A 10 -9.90 9.95 15.55
CA SER A 10 -8.88 9.59 14.54
C SER A 10 -9.08 8.17 14.00
N ILE A 11 -9.50 7.23 14.86
CA ILE A 11 -9.84 5.86 14.47
C ILE A 11 -11.09 5.83 13.60
N VAL A 12 -12.16 6.53 13.99
CA VAL A 12 -13.41 6.59 13.20
C VAL A 12 -13.15 7.22 11.82
N LEU A 13 -12.35 8.29 11.77
CA LEU A 13 -11.92 8.93 10.52
C LEU A 13 -11.15 7.94 9.63
N ASN A 14 -10.19 7.22 10.20
CA ASN A 14 -9.41 6.23 9.48
C ASN A 14 -10.28 5.10 8.91
N LEU A 15 -11.15 4.52 9.74
CA LEU A 15 -12.06 3.45 9.34
C LEU A 15 -13.00 3.91 8.22
N THR A 16 -13.62 5.08 8.37
CA THR A 16 -14.53 5.64 7.36
C THR A 16 -13.80 5.90 6.05
N SER A 17 -12.60 6.48 6.11
CA SER A 17 -11.79 6.76 4.92
C SER A 17 -11.31 5.48 4.24
N ALA A 18 -10.89 4.47 5.01
CA ALA A 18 -10.43 3.18 4.51
C ALA A 18 -11.56 2.38 3.83
N ILE A 19 -12.79 2.46 4.35
CA ILE A 19 -13.96 1.87 3.70
C ILE A 19 -14.30 2.65 2.43
N SER A 20 -14.32 3.98 2.51
CA SER A 20 -14.67 4.85 1.39
C SER A 20 -13.74 4.65 0.19
N ILE A 21 -12.43 4.54 0.41
CA ILE A 21 -11.46 4.34 -0.68
C ILE A 21 -11.68 3.02 -1.41
N VAL A 22 -12.07 1.94 -0.71
CA VAL A 22 -12.36 0.64 -1.35
C VAL A 22 -13.56 0.76 -2.28
N PHE A 23 -14.65 1.40 -1.84
CA PHE A 23 -15.83 1.61 -2.67
C PHE A 23 -15.59 2.58 -3.82
N LEU A 24 -14.87 3.69 -3.58
CA LEU A 24 -14.52 4.65 -4.62
C LEU A 24 -13.66 4.01 -5.70
N ASN A 25 -12.62 3.26 -5.33
CA ASN A 25 -11.76 2.58 -6.29
C ASN A 25 -12.56 1.57 -7.12
N LYS A 26 -13.44 0.79 -6.49
CA LYS A 26 -14.33 -0.14 -7.20
C LYS A 26 -15.27 0.59 -8.16
N LEU A 27 -15.89 1.69 -7.72
CA LEU A 27 -16.78 2.50 -8.55
C LEU A 27 -16.03 3.09 -9.74
N ILE A 28 -14.84 3.64 -9.51
CA ILE A 28 -13.99 4.24 -10.53
C ILE A 28 -13.60 3.20 -11.59
N TYR A 29 -13.21 2.01 -11.14
CA TYR A 29 -12.85 0.91 -12.01
C TYR A 29 -14.05 0.36 -12.79
N VAL A 30 -15.19 0.09 -12.14
CA VAL A 30 -16.34 -0.58 -12.78
C VAL A 30 -17.16 0.38 -13.64
N ARG A 31 -17.38 1.62 -13.19
CA ARG A 31 -18.27 2.58 -13.87
C ARG A 31 -17.56 3.40 -14.92
N TYR A 32 -16.35 3.87 -14.61
CA TYR A 32 -15.58 4.72 -15.53
C TYR A 32 -14.47 3.95 -16.25
N GLY A 33 -14.21 2.70 -15.84
CA GLY A 33 -13.16 1.89 -16.43
C GLY A 33 -11.73 2.35 -16.06
N PHE A 34 -11.58 3.33 -15.18
CA PHE A 34 -10.28 3.96 -14.99
C PHE A 34 -9.22 2.93 -14.51
N PRO A 35 -8.04 2.88 -15.13
CA PRO A 35 -7.04 1.83 -14.85
C PRO A 35 -6.48 1.89 -13.41
N SER A 36 -6.24 0.72 -12.82
CA SER A 36 -5.89 0.59 -11.39
C SER A 36 -4.47 1.09 -11.05
N MET A 37 -3.48 0.84 -11.92
CA MET A 37 -2.11 1.31 -11.68
C MET A 37 -2.02 2.83 -11.90
N THR A 38 -2.71 3.36 -12.90
CA THR A 38 -2.87 4.80 -13.14
C THR A 38 -3.58 5.48 -11.96
N LEU A 39 -4.60 4.84 -11.37
CA LEU A 39 -5.26 5.36 -10.18
C LEU A 39 -4.30 5.45 -9.00
N THR A 40 -3.45 4.43 -8.82
CA THR A 40 -2.42 4.40 -7.79
C THR A 40 -1.39 5.52 -7.98
N LEU A 41 -0.99 5.80 -9.23
CA LEU A 41 -0.14 6.94 -9.58
C LEU A 41 -0.79 8.27 -9.13
N VAL A 42 -2.07 8.49 -9.44
CA VAL A 42 -2.80 9.70 -9.04
C VAL A 42 -2.92 9.81 -7.51
N HIS A 43 -3.17 8.71 -6.81
CA HIS A 43 -3.20 8.70 -5.34
C HIS A 43 -1.85 9.11 -4.74
N PHE A 44 -0.75 8.64 -5.31
CA PHE A 44 0.60 8.98 -4.83
C PHE A 44 1.01 10.41 -5.17
N LEU A 45 0.61 10.94 -6.32
CA LEU A 45 0.76 12.36 -6.66
C LEU A 45 -0.03 13.25 -5.69
N THR A 46 -1.30 12.90 -5.44
CA THR A 46 -2.17 13.62 -4.50
C THR A 46 -1.61 13.56 -3.08
N THR A 47 -1.12 12.38 -2.66
CA THR A 47 -0.46 12.20 -1.36
C THR A 47 0.81 13.04 -1.25
N SER A 48 1.64 13.10 -2.31
CA SER A 48 2.83 13.93 -2.32
C SER A 48 2.51 15.43 -2.16
N LEU A 49 1.51 15.92 -2.90
CA LEU A 49 1.03 17.30 -2.78
C LEU A 49 0.46 17.58 -1.38
N GLY A 50 -0.39 16.67 -0.86
CA GLY A 50 -0.97 16.79 0.47
C GLY A 50 0.09 16.82 1.58
N LEU A 51 1.11 15.97 1.49
CA LEU A 51 2.21 15.95 2.44
C LEU A 51 3.10 17.21 2.35
N PHE A 52 3.32 17.74 1.14
CA PHE A 52 4.02 19.02 0.94
C PHE A 52 3.28 20.18 1.60
N LEU A 53 1.95 20.27 1.42
CA LEU A 53 1.13 21.26 2.09
C LEU A 53 1.15 21.08 3.61
N CYS A 54 1.03 19.85 4.11
CA CYS A 54 1.13 19.57 5.55
C CYS A 54 2.49 19.95 6.15
N ALA A 55 3.59 19.75 5.42
CA ALA A 55 4.91 20.18 5.86
C ALA A 55 5.04 21.71 5.88
N LYS A 56 4.43 22.42 4.91
CA LYS A 56 4.39 23.89 4.87
C LYS A 56 3.51 24.51 5.95
N LEU A 57 2.48 23.79 6.41
CA LEU A 57 1.57 24.19 7.48
C LEU A 57 2.03 23.70 8.87
N ASP A 58 3.28 23.23 9.00
CA ASP A 58 3.87 22.73 10.25
C ASP A 58 3.07 21.60 10.94
N VAL A 59 2.30 20.81 10.16
CA VAL A 59 1.59 19.63 10.67
C VAL A 59 2.57 18.53 11.10
N PHE A 60 3.73 18.48 10.43
CA PHE A 60 4.89 17.68 10.81
C PHE A 60 6.16 18.31 10.25
N SER A 61 7.31 18.02 10.86
CA SER A 61 8.61 18.49 10.36
C SER A 61 9.33 17.36 9.61
N PRO A 62 9.54 17.45 8.28
CA PRO A 62 10.31 16.45 7.54
C PRO A 62 11.76 16.38 8.04
N LYS A 63 12.28 15.16 8.28
CA LYS A 63 13.72 14.96 8.51
C LYS A 63 14.43 14.86 7.16
N SER A 64 15.62 15.45 7.04
CA SER A 64 16.42 15.35 5.82
C SER A 64 16.84 13.90 5.57
N LEU A 65 16.32 13.29 4.51
CA LEU A 65 16.68 11.95 4.05
C LEU A 65 17.32 12.02 2.67
N SER A 66 18.34 11.18 2.46
CA SER A 66 18.91 10.98 1.13
C SER A 66 17.92 10.18 0.26
N LEU A 67 17.53 10.75 -0.89
CA LEU A 67 16.63 10.11 -1.85
C LEU A 67 17.15 8.75 -2.31
N LEU A 68 18.47 8.61 -2.49
CA LEU A 68 19.09 7.34 -2.87
C LEU A 68 18.84 6.22 -1.85
N LYS A 69 18.71 6.55 -0.57
CA LYS A 69 18.43 5.55 0.47
C LYS A 69 16.94 5.18 0.56
N VAL A 70 16.05 6.01 0.03
CA VAL A 70 14.59 5.77 -0.07
C VAL A 70 14.23 5.13 -1.43
N LEU A 71 15.14 5.17 -2.40
CA LEU A 71 14.93 4.60 -3.72
C LEU A 71 14.59 3.09 -3.71
N PRO A 72 15.28 2.20 -2.95
CA PRO A 72 14.93 0.78 -2.92
C PRO A 72 13.51 0.53 -2.41
N LEU A 73 13.06 1.32 -1.43
CA LEU A 73 11.70 1.27 -0.91
C LEU A 73 10.69 1.66 -2.00
N SER A 74 10.99 2.71 -2.76
CA SER A 74 10.13 3.22 -3.83
C SER A 74 10.05 2.24 -5.00
N ILE A 75 11.16 1.60 -5.38
CA ILE A 75 11.21 0.55 -6.40
C ILE A 75 10.40 -0.67 -5.95
N SER A 76 10.59 -1.13 -4.70
CA SER A 76 9.83 -2.25 -4.15
C SER A 76 8.33 -1.95 -4.12
N PHE A 77 7.93 -0.72 -3.81
CA PHE A 77 6.53 -0.30 -3.88
C PHE A 77 5.97 -0.37 -5.31
N CYS A 78 6.70 0.14 -6.31
CA CYS A 78 6.26 0.09 -7.70
C CYS A 78 6.14 -1.36 -8.21
N GLY A 79 7.11 -2.20 -7.88
CA GLY A 79 7.04 -3.64 -8.17
C GLY A 79 5.82 -4.31 -7.51
N PHE A 80 5.53 -3.96 -6.26
CA PHE A 80 4.31 -4.41 -5.57
C PHE A 80 3.07 -4.01 -6.36
N VAL A 81 2.93 -2.75 -6.77
CA VAL A 81 1.79 -2.27 -7.56
C VAL A 81 1.66 -3.05 -8.86
N VAL A 82 2.75 -3.21 -9.62
CA VAL A 82 2.72 -3.90 -10.92
C VAL A 82 2.33 -5.37 -10.75
N PHE A 83 3.06 -6.13 -9.93
CA PHE A 83 2.85 -7.58 -9.82
C PHE A 83 1.49 -7.93 -9.19
N THR A 84 1.00 -7.12 -8.25
CA THR A 84 -0.32 -7.39 -7.66
C THR A 84 -1.46 -7.06 -8.62
N ASN A 85 -1.35 -6.01 -9.43
CA ASN A 85 -2.35 -5.71 -10.45
C ASN A 85 -2.30 -6.75 -11.60
N LEU A 86 -1.12 -7.19 -12.04
CA LEU A 86 -1.00 -8.28 -13.00
C LEU A 86 -1.58 -9.59 -12.44
N SER A 87 -1.29 -9.92 -11.18
CA SER A 87 -1.89 -11.10 -10.53
C SER A 87 -3.42 -11.04 -10.52
N LEU A 88 -4.00 -9.86 -10.25
CA LEU A 88 -5.45 -9.67 -10.29
C LEU A 88 -6.03 -9.77 -11.72
N GLN A 89 -5.27 -9.35 -12.73
CA GLN A 89 -5.68 -9.45 -14.13
C GLN A 89 -5.72 -10.90 -14.64
N PHE A 90 -4.75 -11.72 -14.24
CA PHE A 90 -4.59 -13.09 -14.75
C PHE A 90 -5.23 -14.17 -13.88
N ASN A 91 -5.57 -13.89 -12.61
CA ASN A 91 -6.20 -14.85 -11.70
C ASN A 91 -7.63 -14.45 -11.32
N THR A 92 -8.37 -15.41 -10.78
CA THR A 92 -9.63 -15.13 -10.09
C THR A 92 -9.40 -14.24 -8.87
N VAL A 93 -10.42 -13.47 -8.48
CA VAL A 93 -10.37 -12.64 -7.27
C VAL A 93 -10.08 -13.49 -6.02
N GLY A 94 -10.61 -14.71 -5.95
CA GLY A 94 -10.36 -15.64 -4.85
C GLY A 94 -8.88 -16.01 -4.72
N THR A 95 -8.27 -16.46 -5.82
CA THR A 95 -6.85 -16.82 -5.89
C THR A 95 -5.95 -15.62 -5.58
N TYR A 96 -6.29 -14.42 -6.05
CA TYR A 96 -5.58 -13.19 -5.71
C TYR A 96 -5.62 -12.88 -4.19
N GLN A 97 -6.78 -12.95 -3.55
CA GLN A 97 -6.91 -12.64 -2.12
C GLN A 97 -6.15 -13.66 -1.26
N LEU A 98 -6.23 -14.93 -1.64
CA LEU A 98 -5.51 -16.01 -0.99
C LEU A 98 -4.00 -15.86 -1.14
N ALA A 99 -3.51 -15.50 -2.33
CA ALA A 99 -2.11 -15.16 -2.51
C ALA A 99 -1.68 -14.01 -1.58
N LYS A 100 -2.45 -12.93 -1.48
CA LYS A 100 -2.14 -11.83 -0.55
C LYS A 100 -2.11 -12.24 0.91
N ALA A 101 -2.91 -13.22 1.32
CA ALA A 101 -2.85 -13.75 2.67
C ALA A 101 -1.48 -14.40 2.99
N MET A 102 -0.74 -14.88 1.98
CA MET A 102 0.63 -15.42 2.15
C MET A 102 1.67 -14.37 2.50
N THR A 103 1.40 -13.09 2.26
CA THR A 103 2.36 -12.04 2.55
C THR A 103 2.82 -12.10 4.01
N THR A 104 1.92 -12.40 4.96
CA THR A 104 2.26 -12.52 6.38
C THR A 104 3.18 -13.72 6.68
N PRO A 105 2.85 -14.98 6.31
CA PRO A 105 3.78 -16.10 6.43
C PRO A 105 5.15 -15.84 5.78
N VAL A 106 5.17 -15.23 4.58
CA VAL A 106 6.42 -14.94 3.86
C VAL A 106 7.24 -13.88 4.58
N ILE A 107 6.62 -12.83 5.13
CA ILE A 107 7.32 -11.85 5.98
C ILE A 107 7.99 -12.55 7.17
N MET A 108 7.26 -13.44 7.85
CA MET A 108 7.80 -14.16 9.01
C MET A 108 9.01 -15.00 8.63
N THR A 109 8.93 -15.73 7.51
CA THR A 109 10.04 -16.53 7.00
C THR A 109 11.25 -15.67 6.66
N ILE A 110 11.07 -14.56 5.93
CA ILE A 110 12.16 -13.64 5.59
C ILE A 110 12.78 -13.05 6.86
N GLN A 111 11.97 -12.61 7.82
CA GLN A 111 12.46 -12.05 9.08
C GLN A 111 13.23 -13.07 9.93
N ALA A 112 12.80 -14.34 9.95
CA ALA A 112 13.51 -15.39 10.66
C ALA A 112 14.86 -15.72 9.99
N LEU A 113 14.88 -15.88 8.67
CA LEU A 113 16.07 -16.31 7.93
C LEU A 113 17.12 -15.20 7.77
N PHE A 114 16.71 -13.97 7.45
CA PHE A 114 17.63 -12.89 7.08
C PHE A 114 17.85 -11.86 8.19
N TYR A 115 16.91 -11.74 9.13
CA TYR A 115 16.98 -10.74 10.21
C TYR A 115 17.11 -11.36 11.61
N GLY A 116 17.16 -12.69 11.71
CA GLY A 116 17.25 -13.42 12.98
C GLY A 116 16.07 -13.17 13.93
N LYS A 117 14.95 -12.65 13.43
CA LYS A 117 13.78 -12.28 14.23
C LYS A 117 12.85 -13.48 14.36
N ASN A 118 12.76 -14.02 15.58
CA ASN A 118 11.83 -15.10 15.88
C ASN A 118 10.42 -14.57 16.17
N THR A 119 9.43 -15.11 15.46
CA THR A 119 8.03 -14.83 15.73
C THR A 119 7.47 -15.80 16.77
N SER A 120 6.51 -15.35 17.58
CA SER A 120 5.85 -16.17 18.59
C SER A 120 5.14 -17.40 18.00
N LEU A 121 5.07 -18.48 18.78
CA LEU A 121 4.40 -19.72 18.37
C LEU A 121 2.93 -19.49 17.99
N ARG A 122 2.22 -18.59 18.70
CA ARG A 122 0.82 -18.24 18.39
C ARG A 122 0.66 -17.69 16.97
N VAL A 123 1.58 -16.83 16.52
CA VAL A 123 1.53 -16.28 15.16
C VAL A 123 1.93 -17.35 14.14
N LYS A 124 2.91 -18.20 14.43
CA LYS A 124 3.25 -19.36 13.57
C LYS A 124 2.06 -20.31 13.39
N LEU A 125 1.31 -20.60 14.45
CA LEU A 125 0.09 -21.41 14.35
C LEU A 125 -0.99 -20.71 13.52
N SER A 126 -1.12 -19.38 13.59
CA SER A 126 -2.08 -18.63 12.77
C SER A 126 -1.81 -18.68 11.26
N THR A 127 -0.57 -19.00 10.85
CA THR A 127 -0.23 -19.16 9.43
C THR A 127 -0.65 -20.51 8.84
N ILE A 128 -0.86 -21.54 9.66
CA ILE A 128 -1.30 -22.88 9.21
C ILE A 128 -2.63 -22.82 8.43
N PRO A 129 -3.73 -22.22 8.95
CA PRO A 129 -5.00 -22.17 8.21
C PRO A 129 -4.89 -21.34 6.92
N VAL A 130 -4.03 -20.32 6.89
CA VAL A 130 -3.77 -19.52 5.68
C VAL A 130 -3.14 -20.37 4.58
N ILE A 131 -2.08 -21.11 4.92
CA ILE A 131 -1.39 -22.00 3.99
C ILE A 131 -2.34 -23.11 3.50
N PHE A 132 -3.14 -23.67 4.41
CA PHE A 132 -4.12 -24.71 4.08
C PHE A 132 -5.22 -24.19 3.14
N GLY A 133 -5.77 -22.99 3.40
CA GLY A 133 -6.79 -22.37 2.55
C GLY A 133 -6.30 -22.14 1.12
N ILE A 134 -5.02 -21.83 0.95
CA ILE A 134 -4.41 -21.65 -0.38
C ILE A 134 -4.20 -22.97 -1.08
N PHE A 135 -3.72 -23.99 -0.36
CA PHE A 135 -3.58 -25.33 -0.93
C PHE A 135 -4.93 -25.83 -1.45
N LEU A 136 -6.00 -25.70 -0.65
CA LEU A 136 -7.35 -26.08 -1.08
C LEU A 136 -7.80 -25.28 -2.29
N ASN A 137 -7.65 -23.96 -2.27
CA ASN A 137 -8.05 -23.13 -3.40
C ASN A 137 -7.29 -23.52 -4.67
N SER A 138 -5.97 -23.66 -4.61
CA SER A 138 -5.18 -24.06 -5.78
C SER A 138 -5.52 -25.46 -6.29
N TYR A 139 -5.85 -26.40 -5.40
CA TYR A 139 -6.23 -27.77 -5.79
C TYR A 139 -7.60 -27.83 -6.49
N TYR A 140 -8.54 -26.98 -6.08
CA TYR A 140 -9.90 -26.93 -6.62
C TYR A 140 -10.13 -25.78 -7.61
N ASP A 141 -9.11 -24.99 -7.96
CA ASP A 141 -9.25 -23.88 -8.90
C ASP A 141 -9.34 -24.39 -10.34
N VAL A 142 -10.55 -24.39 -10.88
CA VAL A 142 -10.85 -24.76 -12.27
C VAL A 142 -10.25 -23.74 -13.27
N HIS A 143 -9.91 -22.53 -12.81
CA HIS A 143 -9.36 -21.44 -13.62
C HIS A 143 -7.86 -21.21 -13.37
N PHE A 144 -7.10 -22.27 -13.06
CA PHE A 144 -5.66 -22.14 -12.81
C PHE A 144 -4.92 -21.48 -13.98
N ASN A 145 -4.21 -20.40 -13.68
CA ASN A 145 -3.37 -19.68 -14.63
C ASN A 145 -1.91 -19.69 -14.13
N PHE A 146 -1.01 -20.34 -14.87
CA PHE A 146 0.40 -20.41 -14.50
C PHE A 146 1.07 -19.03 -14.45
N LEU A 147 0.83 -18.19 -15.45
CA LEU A 147 1.40 -16.84 -15.52
C LEU A 147 0.84 -15.96 -14.39
N GLY A 148 -0.46 -16.06 -14.13
CA GLY A 148 -1.11 -15.40 -13.00
C GLY A 148 -0.54 -15.86 -11.65
N THR A 149 -0.25 -17.16 -11.50
CA THR A 149 0.36 -17.73 -10.29
C THR A 149 1.80 -17.23 -10.12
N LEU A 150 2.57 -17.11 -11.19
CA LEU A 150 3.91 -16.53 -11.16
C LEU A 150 3.86 -15.05 -10.70
N PHE A 151 2.96 -14.25 -11.28
CA PHE A 151 2.77 -12.86 -10.83
C PHE A 151 2.27 -12.77 -9.39
N ALA A 152 1.42 -13.70 -8.93
CA ALA A 152 0.99 -13.79 -7.55
C ALA A 152 2.18 -14.04 -6.61
N GLY A 153 3.03 -15.02 -6.94
CA GLY A 153 4.24 -15.34 -6.17
C GLY A 153 5.22 -14.16 -6.09
N LEU A 154 5.52 -13.53 -7.23
CA LEU A 154 6.35 -12.33 -7.28
C LEU A 154 5.71 -11.18 -6.49
N GLY A 155 4.41 -10.97 -6.63
CA GLY A 155 3.65 -9.98 -5.88
C GLY A 155 3.76 -10.18 -4.38
N VAL A 156 3.61 -11.41 -3.89
CA VAL A 156 3.78 -11.74 -2.47
C VAL A 156 5.19 -11.45 -2.00
N LEU A 157 6.22 -11.91 -2.72
CA LEU A 157 7.62 -11.69 -2.36
C LEU A 157 7.98 -10.20 -2.29
N VAL A 158 7.58 -9.43 -3.30
CA VAL A 158 7.85 -7.98 -3.36
C VAL A 158 7.05 -7.24 -2.29
N THR A 159 5.80 -7.62 -2.02
CA THR A 159 4.99 -7.04 -0.93
C THR A 159 5.64 -7.30 0.42
N SER A 160 6.08 -8.52 0.68
CA SER A 160 6.73 -8.90 1.93
C SER A 160 8.05 -8.14 2.12
N THR A 161 8.85 -8.05 1.08
CA THR A 161 10.09 -7.25 1.08
C THR A 161 9.81 -5.78 1.33
N TYR A 162 8.82 -5.20 0.64
CA TYR A 162 8.39 -3.82 0.84
C TYR A 162 8.00 -3.54 2.29
N GLN A 163 7.15 -4.36 2.88
CA GLN A 163 6.71 -4.17 4.27
C GLN A 163 7.86 -4.24 5.27
N ILE A 164 8.81 -5.16 5.06
CA ILE A 164 10.02 -5.24 5.89
C ILE A 164 10.89 -3.99 5.69
N LEU A 165 11.08 -3.54 4.45
CA LEU A 165 11.85 -2.33 4.13
C LEU A 165 11.25 -1.08 4.77
N VAL A 166 9.92 -0.91 4.76
CA VAL A 166 9.25 0.21 5.43
C VAL A 166 9.67 0.25 6.89
N GLY A 167 9.46 -0.84 7.65
CA GLY A 167 9.78 -0.89 9.08
C GLY A 167 11.27 -0.71 9.37
N THR A 168 12.14 -1.33 8.55
CA THR A 168 13.59 -1.20 8.68
C THR A 168 14.04 0.24 8.42
N LYS A 169 13.55 0.90 7.36
CA LYS A 169 13.94 2.28 7.01
C LYS A 169 13.40 3.31 8.00
N GLN A 170 12.21 3.10 8.55
CA GLN A 170 11.70 3.92 9.64
C GLN A 170 12.62 3.87 10.87
N THR A 171 13.08 2.67 11.23
CA THR A 171 13.99 2.46 12.36
C THR A 171 15.40 3.00 12.07
N GLU A 172 15.94 2.72 10.88
CA GLU A 172 17.27 3.15 10.43
C GLU A 172 17.40 4.68 10.40
N PHE A 173 16.37 5.38 9.90
CA PHE A 173 16.39 6.84 9.82
C PHE A 173 15.76 7.54 11.03
N GLN A 174 15.21 6.79 11.98
CA GLN A 174 14.49 7.33 13.14
C GLN A 174 13.36 8.28 12.71
N VAL A 175 12.58 7.87 11.70
CA VAL A 175 11.47 8.64 11.12
C VAL A 175 10.14 7.93 11.30
N ASN A 176 9.05 8.70 11.36
CA ASN A 176 7.71 8.14 11.32
C ASN A 176 7.24 7.83 9.88
N SER A 177 6.06 7.20 9.75
CA SER A 177 5.50 6.79 8.46
C SER A 177 5.28 7.95 7.50
N MET A 178 4.79 9.11 7.96
CA MET A 178 4.57 10.27 7.08
C MET A 178 5.87 10.87 6.59
N GLN A 179 6.88 10.98 7.47
CA GLN A 179 8.19 11.50 7.10
C GLN A 179 8.86 10.61 6.05
N LEU A 180 8.74 9.29 6.16
CA LEU A 180 9.23 8.38 5.12
C LEU A 180 8.41 8.49 3.83
N LEU A 181 7.07 8.54 3.96
CA LEU A 181 6.15 8.67 2.83
C LEU A 181 6.33 10.00 2.08
N TYR A 182 6.73 11.07 2.75
CA TYR A 182 7.03 12.37 2.13
C TYR A 182 8.09 12.27 1.04
N TYR A 183 9.09 11.39 1.20
CA TYR A 183 10.11 11.13 0.19
C TYR A 183 9.72 10.00 -0.76
N GLN A 184 9.06 8.95 -0.25
CA GLN A 184 8.65 7.81 -1.05
C GLN A 184 7.57 8.18 -2.07
N ALA A 185 6.55 8.94 -1.68
CA ALA A 185 5.39 9.25 -2.52
C ALA A 185 5.78 9.90 -3.87
N PRO A 186 6.58 10.99 -3.90
CA PRO A 186 7.03 11.58 -5.17
C PRO A 186 7.93 10.62 -5.96
N LEU A 187 8.88 9.93 -5.32
CA LEU A 187 9.76 8.97 -6.01
C LEU A 187 8.98 7.82 -6.67
N SER A 188 8.07 7.21 -5.93
CA SER A 188 7.18 6.16 -6.45
C SER A 188 6.28 6.67 -7.57
N SER A 189 5.77 7.90 -7.48
CA SER A 189 4.97 8.48 -8.57
C SER A 189 5.79 8.68 -9.86
N LEU A 190 7.05 9.10 -9.76
CA LEU A 190 7.94 9.25 -10.91
C LEU A 190 8.26 7.90 -11.55
N ILE A 191 8.55 6.88 -10.74
CA ILE A 191 8.80 5.52 -11.25
C ILE A 191 7.54 4.96 -11.90
N LEU A 192 6.37 5.08 -11.25
CA LEU A 192 5.10 4.62 -11.81
C LEU A 192 4.74 5.36 -13.09
N LEU A 193 5.01 6.66 -13.20
CA LEU A 193 4.77 7.43 -14.43
C LEU A 193 5.51 6.83 -15.63
N CYS A 194 6.73 6.33 -15.42
CA CYS A 194 7.49 5.64 -16.45
C CYS A 194 6.99 4.20 -16.70
N VAL A 195 6.55 3.50 -15.66
CA VAL A 195 6.22 2.06 -15.73
C VAL A 195 4.78 1.80 -16.22
N VAL A 196 3.81 2.61 -15.80
CA VAL A 196 2.38 2.45 -16.11
C VAL A 196 2.09 2.35 -17.61
N PRO A 197 2.67 3.19 -18.50
CA PRO A 197 2.39 3.12 -19.94
C PRO A 197 2.68 1.77 -20.61
N PHE A 198 3.54 0.94 -20.01
CA PHE A 198 3.87 -0.39 -20.53
C PHE A 198 2.81 -1.45 -20.19
N PHE A 199 1.97 -1.22 -19.17
CA PHE A 199 0.97 -2.17 -18.68
C PHE A 199 -0.46 -1.68 -18.91
N GLU A 200 -0.67 -0.38 -18.83
CA GLU A 200 -1.94 0.29 -19.05
C GLU A 200 -1.71 1.32 -20.15
N PRO A 201 -2.20 1.10 -21.37
CA PRO A 201 -1.98 2.05 -22.46
C PRO A 201 -2.94 3.24 -22.31
N VAL A 202 -2.64 4.10 -21.32
CA VAL A 202 -3.49 5.22 -20.85
C VAL A 202 -3.87 6.18 -21.99
N LEU A 203 -3.00 6.32 -22.99
CA LEU A 203 -3.17 7.23 -24.13
C LEU A 203 -4.01 6.64 -25.28
N SER A 204 -4.24 5.33 -25.32
CA SER A 204 -4.98 4.67 -26.41
C SER A 204 -6.38 4.20 -26.01
N LEU A 205 -6.71 4.29 -24.72
CA LEU A 205 -8.00 3.84 -24.20
C LEU A 205 -9.05 4.94 -24.32
N PRO A 206 -10.25 4.64 -24.86
CA PRO A 206 -11.39 5.53 -24.88
C PRO A 206 -12.07 5.55 -23.50
N TRP A 207 -11.30 5.75 -22.42
CA TRP A 207 -11.92 6.13 -21.15
C TRP A 207 -12.53 7.50 -21.40
N GLN A 208 -13.85 7.60 -21.26
CA GLN A 208 -14.53 8.88 -21.32
C GLN A 208 -13.93 9.73 -20.19
N LEU A 209 -13.02 10.64 -20.53
CA LEU A 209 -12.46 11.63 -19.63
C LEU A 209 -13.57 12.65 -19.29
N SER A 210 -14.69 12.15 -18.79
CA SER A 210 -15.77 12.96 -18.30
C SER A 210 -15.24 13.71 -17.08
N PHE A 211 -15.67 14.96 -16.95
CA PHE A 211 -15.36 15.75 -15.77
C PHE A 211 -15.78 15.04 -14.47
N GLU A 212 -16.83 14.21 -14.53
CA GLU A 212 -17.26 13.35 -13.44
C GLU A 212 -16.23 12.28 -13.07
N ALA A 213 -15.70 11.54 -14.05
CA ALA A 213 -14.68 10.51 -13.80
C ALA A 213 -13.42 11.14 -13.18
N LEU A 214 -12.96 12.26 -13.73
CA LEU A 214 -11.80 12.98 -13.19
C LEU A 214 -12.07 13.50 -11.77
N GLY A 215 -13.25 14.05 -11.52
CA GLY A 215 -13.68 14.47 -10.18
C GLY A 215 -13.65 13.33 -9.17
N MET A 216 -14.17 12.15 -9.54
CA MET A 216 -14.15 10.98 -8.68
C MET A 216 -12.74 10.44 -8.41
N VAL A 217 -11.87 10.46 -9.43
CA VAL A 217 -10.45 10.11 -9.28
C VAL A 217 -9.76 11.07 -8.29
N LEU A 218 -9.97 12.39 -8.41
CA LEU A 218 -9.42 13.37 -7.48
C LEU A 218 -9.96 13.19 -6.05
N VAL A 219 -11.26 12.96 -5.89
CA VAL A 219 -11.87 12.65 -4.59
C VAL A 219 -11.24 11.40 -3.98
N SER A 220 -11.05 10.34 -4.76
CA SER A 220 -10.38 9.13 -4.27
C SER A 220 -8.93 9.40 -3.83
N GLY A 221 -8.20 10.26 -4.55
CA GLY A 221 -6.85 10.69 -4.15
C GLY A 221 -6.84 11.44 -2.83
N LEU A 222 -7.80 12.34 -2.60
CA LEU A 222 -7.96 13.05 -1.33
C LEU A 222 -8.28 12.09 -0.18
N VAL A 223 -9.18 11.13 -0.40
CA VAL A 223 -9.52 10.10 0.59
C VAL A 223 -8.30 9.22 0.88
N ALA A 224 -7.52 8.82 -0.14
CA ALA A 224 -6.29 8.07 0.05
C ALA A 224 -5.26 8.84 0.90
N PHE A 225 -5.12 10.14 0.67
CA PHE A 225 -4.30 11.01 1.50
C PHE A 225 -4.82 11.08 2.96
N MET A 226 -6.14 11.21 3.16
CA MET A 226 -6.76 11.20 4.50
C MET A 226 -6.54 9.89 5.26
N VAL A 227 -6.52 8.75 4.57
CA VAL A 227 -6.13 7.46 5.19
C VAL A 227 -4.71 7.55 5.75
N ASN A 228 -3.74 8.02 4.97
CA ASN A 228 -2.35 8.14 5.44
C ASN A 228 -2.21 9.14 6.61
N LEU A 229 -2.88 10.29 6.53
CA LEU A 229 -2.85 11.32 7.57
C LEU A 229 -3.47 10.83 8.88
N SER A 230 -4.61 10.13 8.81
CA SER A 230 -5.29 9.58 9.98
C SER A 230 -4.48 8.47 10.66
N ILE A 231 -3.81 7.60 9.89
CA ILE A 231 -2.87 6.59 10.43
C ILE A 231 -1.77 7.26 11.23
N PHE A 232 -1.17 8.33 10.70
CA PHE A 232 -0.12 9.06 11.40
C PHE A 232 -0.61 9.66 12.71
N TRP A 233 -1.80 10.27 12.74
CA TRP A 233 -2.35 10.79 13.99
C TRP A 233 -2.67 9.69 15.00
N ILE A 234 -3.12 8.52 14.56
CA ILE A 234 -3.32 7.36 15.44
C ILE A 234 -1.96 6.98 16.05
N ILE A 235 -0.97 6.68 15.22
CA ILE A 235 0.36 6.22 15.67
C ILE A 235 1.03 7.27 16.57
N GLY A 236 1.04 8.55 16.19
CA GLY A 236 1.65 9.61 16.98
C GLY A 236 1.00 9.80 18.36
N LYS A 237 -0.30 9.47 18.50
CA LYS A 237 -1.03 9.56 19.77
C LYS A 237 -0.99 8.26 20.58
N THR A 238 -0.68 7.12 19.97
CA THR A 238 -0.65 5.81 20.63
C THR A 238 0.77 5.25 20.83
N SER A 239 1.81 5.80 20.18
CA SER A 239 3.16 5.27 20.31
C SER A 239 3.82 5.66 21.65
N PRO A 240 4.63 4.76 22.26
CA PRO A 240 5.38 5.07 23.48
C PRO A 240 6.46 6.15 23.31
N LEU A 241 6.88 6.46 22.07
CA LEU A 241 7.92 7.44 21.78
C LEU A 241 7.50 8.88 22.09
N THR A 242 6.22 9.12 22.35
CA THR A 242 5.70 10.41 22.83
C THR A 242 6.02 10.66 24.32
N TYR A 243 6.48 9.66 25.08
CA TYR A 243 6.84 9.81 26.49
C TYR A 243 8.30 10.23 26.74
N VAL A 244 9.11 10.43 25.68
CA VAL A 244 10.54 10.77 25.81
C VAL A 244 10.86 12.20 25.33
N HIS A 245 9.86 13.06 25.15
CA HIS A 245 10.04 14.51 25.00
C HIS A 245 9.19 15.28 25.98
#